data_AF-A0A0F9L2A6-F1
#
_entry.id   AF-A0A0F9L2A6-F1
#
_cell.length_a   1.000
_cell.length_b   1.000
_cell.length_c   1.000
_cell.angle_alpha   90.00
_cell.angle_beta   90.00
_cell.angle_gamma   90.00
#
_symmetry.space_group_name_H-M   'P 1'
#
loop_
_entity.id
_entity.type
_entity.pdbx_description
1 polymer ?
#
loop_
_entity_poly.entity_id
_entity_poly.type
_entity_poly.pdbx_seq_one_letter_code
_entity_poly.pdbx_strand_id
1 'polypeptide(L)' 'ALRDPLPCWTIMTEGHVRSDGCLSACCFDASGDWIMGDLKEISFMEAWNSQKFQDLRKAHLEKNVKGTVCEGCIAYRQ' A
#
# COMPACT_ATOMS: atom_id res chain seq x y z
N ALA A 1 2.65 -24.77 -1.66
CA ALA A 1 1.32 -24.11 -1.63
C ALA A 1 1.53 -22.63 -1.91
N LEU A 2 0.66 -22.01 -2.72
CA LEU A 2 0.68 -20.55 -2.91
C LEU A 2 0.31 -19.89 -1.58
N ARG A 3 1.02 -18.81 -1.20
CA ARG A 3 0.76 -18.07 0.04
C ARG A 3 -0.63 -17.42 -0.02
N ASP A 4 -1.28 -17.30 1.14
CA ASP A 4 -2.47 -16.46 1.30
C ASP A 4 -2.14 -15.03 0.80
N PRO A 5 -3.04 -14.39 0.05
CA PRO A 5 -2.79 -13.06 -0.49
C PRO A 5 -2.89 -11.94 0.54
N LEU A 6 -3.57 -12.19 1.67
CA LEU A 6 -3.70 -11.25 2.78
C LEU A 6 -3.09 -11.80 4.08
N PRO A 7 -2.29 -10.99 4.79
CA PRO A 7 -1.84 -9.64 4.42
C PRO A 7 -0.84 -9.67 3.24
N CYS A 8 -0.91 -8.65 2.38
CA CYS A 8 0.02 -8.49 1.27
C CYS A 8 1.40 -8.13 1.82
N TRP A 9 2.44 -8.82 1.36
CA TRP A 9 3.82 -8.62 1.81
C TRP A 9 4.32 -7.21 1.50
N THR A 10 4.12 -6.77 0.26
CA THR A 10 4.58 -5.50 -0.29
C THR A 10 4.23 -4.31 0.60
N ILE A 11 2.97 -4.20 1.03
CA ILE A 11 2.51 -3.05 1.82
C ILE A 11 3.14 -2.99 3.23
N MET A 12 3.66 -4.11 3.73
CA MET A 12 4.21 -4.25 5.09
C MET A 12 5.73 -4.05 5.12
N THR A 13 6.43 -4.45 4.06
CA THR A 13 7.89 -4.58 4.09
C THR A 13 8.61 -3.78 3.03
N GLU A 14 7.92 -3.30 1.99
CA GLU A 14 8.54 -2.62 0.84
C GLU A 14 8.06 -1.17 0.74
N GLY A 15 9.00 -0.24 0.60
CA GLY A 15 8.72 1.17 0.35
C GLY A 15 8.92 1.51 -1.13
N HIS A 16 7.84 1.76 -1.87
CA HIS A 16 7.92 2.08 -3.29
C HIS A 16 7.94 3.58 -3.51
N VAL A 17 9.08 4.12 -3.92
CA VAL A 17 9.19 5.53 -4.30
C VAL A 17 9.01 5.65 -5.80
N ARG A 18 8.02 6.45 -6.21
CA ARG A 18 7.73 6.75 -7.62
C ARG A 18 8.67 7.84 -8.14
N SER A 19 8.78 7.93 -9.47
CA SER A 19 9.59 8.97 -10.14
C SER A 19 9.08 10.40 -9.91
N ASP A 20 7.82 10.57 -9.53
CA ASP A 20 7.19 11.87 -9.21
C ASP A 20 7.47 12.34 -7.76
N GLY A 21 8.18 11.54 -6.97
CA GLY A 21 8.50 11.81 -5.57
C GLY A 21 7.47 11.28 -4.58
N CYS A 22 6.41 10.62 -5.02
CA CYS A 22 5.40 10.06 -4.11
C CYS A 22 5.77 8.66 -3.62
N LEU A 23 5.50 8.40 -2.33
CA LEU A 23 5.53 7.06 -1.75
C LEU A 23 4.24 6.32 -2.10
N SER A 24 4.37 5.15 -2.69
CA SER A 24 3.25 4.26 -3.01
C SER A 24 3.24 3.02 -2.11
N ALA A 25 2.03 2.52 -1.82
CA ALA A 25 1.85 1.27 -1.10
C ALA A 25 2.14 0.01 -1.94
N CYS A 26 2.22 0.11 -3.27
CA CYS A 26 2.34 -1.06 -4.13
C CYS A 26 3.24 -0.83 -5.35
N CYS A 27 4.00 -1.85 -5.74
CA CYS A 27 4.78 -1.83 -6.98
C CYS A 27 3.93 -1.79 -8.26
N PHE A 28 2.66 -2.21 -8.19
CA PHE A 28 1.72 -2.19 -9.33
C PHE A 28 1.03 -0.84 -9.52
N ASP A 29 1.38 0.17 -8.72
CA ASP A 29 0.80 1.50 -8.79
C ASP A 29 1.30 2.26 -10.02
N ALA A 30 0.81 1.91 -11.21
CA ALA A 30 1.11 2.65 -12.43
C ALA A 30 0.31 3.97 -12.48
N SER A 31 -0.93 3.96 -11.99
CA SER A 31 -1.90 5.06 -12.06
C SER A 31 -1.75 6.11 -10.96
N GLY A 32 -1.09 5.81 -9.84
CA GLY A 32 -1.02 6.72 -8.68
C GLY A 32 -2.22 6.57 -7.73
N ASP A 33 -2.93 5.44 -7.73
CA ASP A 33 -4.05 5.22 -6.82
C ASP A 33 -3.56 4.84 -5.40
N TRP A 34 -2.35 4.30 -5.28
CA TRP A 34 -1.79 3.80 -4.02
C TRP A 34 -0.86 4.80 -3.30
N ILE A 35 -0.97 6.11 -3.56
CA ILE A 35 -0.10 7.11 -2.90
C ILE A 35 -0.36 7.18 -1.40
N MET A 36 0.69 7.04 -0.60
CA MET A 36 0.67 7.10 0.87
C MET A 36 1.30 8.38 1.43
N GLY A 37 2.02 9.15 0.60
CA GLY A 37 2.55 10.46 0.94
C GLY A 37 3.40 11.05 -0.19
N ASP A 38 3.56 12.37 -0.20
CA ASP A 38 4.46 13.09 -1.11
C ASP A 38 5.80 13.36 -0.41
N LEU A 39 6.89 12.76 -0.87
CA LEU A 39 8.21 12.88 -0.23
C LEU A 39 8.92 14.21 -0.52
N LYS A 40 8.33 15.08 -1.34
CA LYS A 40 8.79 16.48 -1.50
C LYS A 40 8.36 17.34 -0.32
N GLU A 41 7.29 16.95 0.38
CA GLU A 41 6.68 17.72 1.47
C GLU A 41 6.98 17.12 2.85
N ILE A 42 7.03 15.79 2.95
CA ILE A 42 7.24 15.07 4.21
C ILE A 42 8.36 14.04 4.08
N SER A 43 8.97 13.67 5.20
CA SER A 43 9.99 12.62 5.21
C SER A 43 9.40 11.25 4.89
N PHE A 44 10.27 10.33 4.45
CA PHE A 44 9.88 8.95 4.20
C PHE A 44 9.22 8.29 5.41
N MET A 45 9.76 8.49 6.62
CA MET A 45 9.22 7.85 7.82
C MET A 45 7.88 8.44 8.26
N GLU A 46 7.64 9.71 7.98
CA GLU A 46 6.32 10.33 8.17
C GLU A 46 5.30 9.77 7.16
N ALA A 47 5.66 9.64 5.89
CA ALA A 47 4.81 9.03 4.88
C ALA A 47 4.53 7.55 5.15
N TRP A 48 5.57 6.81 5.57
CA TRP A 48 5.50 5.38 5.89
C TRP A 48 4.61 5.09 7.11
N ASN A 49 4.65 5.96 8.11
CA ASN A 49 3.81 5.87 9.30
C ASN A 49 2.58 6.78 9.23
N SER A 50 2.20 7.25 8.04
CA SER A 50 1.00 8.08 7.90
C SER A 50 -0.25 7.29 8.29
N GLN A 51 -1.27 7.98 8.79
CA GLN A 51 -2.53 7.33 9.16
C GLN A 51 -3.13 6.56 7.98
N LYS A 52 -3.06 7.14 6.77
CA LYS A 52 -3.51 6.50 5.52
C LYS A 52 -2.84 5.13 5.29
N PHE A 53 -1.52 5.05 5.48
CA PHE A 53 -0.79 3.79 5.27
C PHE A 53 -1.06 2.79 6.41
N GLN A 54 -1.15 3.27 7.65
CA GLN A 54 -1.52 2.44 8.80
C GLN A 54 -2.92 1.82 8.64
N ASP A 55 -3.90 2.59 8.17
CA ASP A 55 -5.27 2.12 7.93
C ASP A 55 -5.30 1.05 6.85
N LEU A 56 -4.54 1.22 5.77
CA LEU A 56 -4.42 0.20 4.73
C LEU A 56 -3.77 -1.09 5.25
N ARG A 57 -2.71 -0.98 6.07
CA ARG A 57 -2.06 -2.14 6.70
C ARG A 57 -3.00 -2.85 7.67
N LYS A 58 -3.77 -2.10 8.48
CA LYS A 58 -4.78 -2.65 9.37
C LYS A 58 -5.83 -3.46 8.61
N ALA A 59 -6.36 -2.92 7.50
CA ALA A 59 -7.31 -3.63 6.64
C ALA A 59 -6.74 -4.98 6.13
N HIS A 60 -5.45 -5.04 5.82
CA HIS A 60 -4.80 -6.29 5.40
C HIS A 60 -4.60 -7.29 6.56
N LEU A 61 -4.27 -6.82 7.76
CA LEU A 61 -4.18 -7.66 8.96
C LEU A 61 -5.54 -8.23 9.35
N GLU A 62 -6.61 -7.45 9.18
CA GLU A 62 -8.00 -7.87 9.40
C GLU A 62 -8.55 -8.75 8.25
N LYS A 63 -7.75 -8.98 7.20
CA LYS A 63 -8.15 -9.68 5.96
C LYS A 63 -9.42 -9.10 5.32
N ASN A 64 -9.68 -7.81 5.54
CA ASN A 64 -10.83 -7.09 5.01
C ASN A 64 -10.36 -5.80 4.34
N VAL A 65 -10.07 -5.89 3.05
CA VAL A 65 -9.60 -4.77 2.22
C VAL A 65 -10.74 -4.07 1.46
N LYS A 66 -12.00 -4.35 1.83
CA LYS A 66 -13.17 -3.72 1.23
C LYS A 66 -13.15 -2.19 1.47
N GLY A 67 -13.48 -1.42 0.44
CA GLY A 67 -13.41 0.04 0.40
C GLY A 67 -12.00 0.61 0.21
N THR A 68 -10.97 -0.25 0.14
CA THR A 68 -9.60 0.18 -0.11
C THR A 68 -9.22 0.04 -1.59
N VAL A 69 -8.14 0.69 -1.97
CA VAL A 69 -7.49 0.52 -3.29
C VAL A 69 -7.10 -0.93 -3.59
N CYS A 70 -6.96 -1.78 -2.57
CA CYS A 70 -6.65 -3.20 -2.72
C CYS A 70 -7.88 -4.10 -2.90
N GLU A 71 -9.12 -3.60 -2.79
CA GLU A 71 -10.34 -4.43 -2.96
C GLU A 71 -10.37 -5.12 -4.33
N GLY A 72 -9.94 -4.40 -5.37
CA GLY A 72 -9.85 -4.92 -6.73
C GLY A 72 -8.50 -5.54 -7.08
N CYS A 73 -7.59 -5.76 -6.14
CA CYS A 73 -6.23 -6.23 -6.43
C CYS A 73 -6.24 -7.65 -6.98
N ILE A 74 -5.42 -7.92 -8.01
CA ILE A 74 -5.30 -9.26 -8.63
C ILE A 74 -4.80 -10.33 -7.64
N ALA A 75 -4.01 -9.94 -6.64
CA ALA A 75 -3.60 -10.88 -5.60
C ALA A 75 -4.80 -11.32 -4.73
N TYR A 76 -5.77 -10.42 -4.52
CA TYR A 76 -6.93 -10.65 -3.66
C TYR A 76 -8.16 -11.20 -4.39
N ARG A 77 -8.43 -10.78 -5.63
CA ARG A 77 -9.48 -11.33 -6.49
C ARG A 77 -9.15 -12.77 -6.88
N GLN A 78 -9.54 -13.73 -6.04
CA GLN A 78 -9.62 -15.16 -6.38
C GLN A 78 -11.08 -15.55 -6.61
#